data_AF-A0A9E6VWC7-F1
#
_entry.id   AF-A0A9E6VWC7-F1
#
_cell.length_a   1.000
_cell.length_b   1.000
_cell.length_c   1.000
_cell.angle_alpha   90.00
_cell.angle_beta   90.00
_cell.angle_gamma   90.00
#
_symmetry.space_group_name_H-M   'P 1'
#
loop_
_entity.id
_entity.type
_entity.pdbx_description
1 polymer ?
#
loop_
_entity_poly.entity_id
_entity_poly.type
_entity_poly.pdbx_seq_one_letter_code
_entity_poly.pdbx_strand_id
1 'polypeptide(L)'
;MKKLPVVLLSVIVFLTAFAPKLSAQAKGKLKISYVAVGTIEGYSYPSKMKVYIDGKEVGEGPVKEQTVKNTFTVEVPQGQHEVRCVLWAQCKGVWEERLVSNDYSFDWSYAGTLNFKKKNKLKLEFNVTKTATIKK
;
A
#
# COMPACT_ATOMS: atom_id res chain seq x y z
N MET A 1 -23.38 69.19 -9.84
CA MET A 1 -23.46 67.76 -9.48
C MET A 1 -23.55 66.95 -10.77
N LYS A 2 -22.47 66.28 -11.18
CA LYS A 2 -22.39 65.50 -12.43
C LYS A 2 -22.68 64.03 -12.11
N LYS A 3 -23.70 63.43 -12.74
CA LYS A 3 -23.99 61.99 -12.63
C LYS A 3 -23.10 61.23 -13.62
N LEU A 4 -22.37 60.23 -13.14
CA LEU A 4 -21.62 59.28 -13.96
C LEU A 4 -22.52 58.09 -14.35
N PRO A 5 -22.42 57.53 -15.57
CA PRO A 5 -23.20 56.38 -15.97
C PRO A 5 -22.51 55.09 -15.49
N VAL A 6 -23.28 54.20 -14.87
CA VAL A 6 -22.86 52.85 -14.53
C VAL A 6 -22.87 52.02 -15.81
N VAL A 7 -21.69 51.64 -16.31
CA VAL A 7 -21.55 50.67 -17.39
C VAL A 7 -21.45 49.29 -16.77
N LEU A 8 -22.50 48.48 -16.94
CA LEU A 8 -22.56 47.10 -16.50
C LEU A 8 -21.75 46.24 -17.48
N LEU A 9 -20.50 45.93 -17.13
CA LEU A 9 -19.64 45.04 -17.92
C LEU A 9 -19.96 43.59 -17.54
N SER A 10 -20.76 42.90 -18.36
CA SER A 10 -21.00 41.46 -18.19
C SER A 10 -19.76 40.67 -18.63
N VAL A 11 -18.91 40.31 -17.67
CA VAL A 11 -17.79 39.39 -17.91
C VAL A 11 -18.33 37.96 -17.98
N ILE A 12 -18.53 37.44 -19.19
CA ILE A 12 -18.80 36.02 -19.40
C ILE A 12 -17.45 35.28 -19.27
N VAL A 13 -17.21 34.72 -18.09
CA VAL A 13 -16.07 33.82 -17.87
C VAL A 13 -16.40 32.49 -18.54
N PHE A 14 -15.83 32.23 -19.72
CA PHE A 14 -15.78 30.89 -20.29
C PHE A 14 -14.85 30.03 -19.41
N LEU A 15 -15.41 29.38 -18.39
CA LEU A 15 -14.77 28.24 -17.73
C LEU A 15 -14.73 27.09 -18.75
N THR A 16 -13.68 27.02 -19.54
CA THR A 16 -13.36 25.78 -20.27
C THR A 16 -12.94 24.76 -19.22
N ALA A 17 -13.88 23.90 -18.82
CA ALA A 17 -13.60 22.75 -17.99
C ALA A 17 -12.65 21.82 -18.75
N PHE A 18 -11.34 22.01 -18.56
CA PHE A 18 -10.32 21.08 -19.02
C PHE A 18 -10.38 19.86 -18.09
N ALA A 19 -11.37 18.99 -18.32
CA ALA A 19 -11.43 17.72 -17.62
C ALA A 19 -10.22 16.88 -18.08
N PRO A 20 -9.27 16.54 -17.19
CA PRO A 20 -8.20 15.64 -17.57
C PRO A 20 -8.84 14.33 -18.02
N LYS A 21 -8.53 13.89 -19.25
CA LYS A 21 -8.97 12.57 -19.74
C LYS A 21 -8.40 11.53 -18.77
N LEU A 22 -9.27 10.89 -17.99
CA LEU A 22 -8.94 9.69 -17.22
C LEU A 22 -8.63 8.58 -18.23
N SER A 23 -7.40 8.50 -18.71
CA SER A 23 -6.96 7.32 -19.46
C SER A 23 -6.75 6.19 -18.45
N ALA A 24 -7.30 5.02 -18.72
CA ALA A 24 -7.05 3.85 -17.89
C ALA A 24 -5.54 3.57 -17.84
N GLN A 25 -4.96 3.61 -16.64
CA GLN A 25 -3.53 3.35 -16.45
C GLN A 25 -3.21 1.89 -16.78
N ALA A 26 -2.10 1.65 -17.48
CA ALA A 26 -1.68 0.30 -17.81
C ALA A 26 -1.47 -0.54 -16.54
N LYS A 27 -1.91 -1.80 -16.56
CA LYS A 27 -1.79 -2.72 -15.42
C LYS A 27 -0.55 -3.61 -15.52
N GLY A 28 0.02 -3.94 -14.37
CA GLY A 28 1.10 -4.90 -14.16
C GLY A 28 0.72 -5.93 -13.10
N LYS A 29 1.62 -6.89 -12.85
CA LYS A 29 1.49 -7.89 -11.79
C LYS A 29 2.64 -7.75 -10.80
N LEU A 30 2.34 -7.71 -9.51
CA LEU A 30 3.32 -7.77 -8.43
C LEU A 30 3.21 -9.13 -7.74
N LYS A 31 4.27 -9.93 -7.82
CA LYS A 31 4.40 -11.17 -7.03
C LYS A 31 5.07 -10.85 -5.70
N ILE A 32 4.36 -11.07 -4.60
CA ILE A 32 4.88 -10.86 -3.25
C ILE A 32 5.24 -12.22 -2.66
N SER A 33 6.39 -12.32 -2.01
CA SER A 33 6.70 -13.43 -1.11
C SER A 33 7.20 -12.91 0.23
N TYR A 34 6.70 -13.44 1.33
CA TYR A 34 7.07 -12.98 2.66
C TYR A 34 7.18 -14.13 3.66
N VAL A 35 7.96 -13.92 4.73
CA VAL A 35 8.12 -14.85 5.85
C VAL A 35 8.58 -14.11 7.11
N ALA A 36 8.08 -14.55 8.27
CA ALA A 36 8.60 -14.20 9.58
C ALA A 36 9.76 -15.12 9.98
N VAL A 37 10.89 -14.56 10.39
CA VAL A 37 12.03 -15.32 10.91
C VAL A 37 12.43 -14.82 12.29
N GLY A 38 12.93 -15.70 13.15
CA GLY A 38 13.27 -15.36 14.53
C GLY A 38 12.05 -15.16 15.45
N THR A 39 10.86 -15.61 15.03
CA THR A 39 9.69 -15.67 15.92
C THR A 39 9.95 -16.71 17.02
N ILE A 40 9.68 -16.33 18.27
CA ILE A 40 9.80 -17.23 19.42
C ILE A 40 8.69 -18.29 19.35
N GLU A 41 9.01 -19.51 19.76
CA GLU A 41 8.04 -20.62 19.82
C GLU A 41 6.79 -20.21 20.65
N GLY A 42 5.61 -20.57 20.15
CA GLY A 42 4.33 -20.17 20.76
C GLY A 42 3.82 -18.77 20.40
N TYR A 43 4.60 -17.95 19.68
CA TYR A 43 4.21 -16.60 19.25
C TYR A 43 4.01 -16.46 17.73
N SER A 44 3.77 -17.58 17.05
CA SER A 44 3.30 -17.59 15.66
C SER A 44 1.77 -17.52 15.64
N TYR A 45 1.24 -16.66 14.76
CA TYR A 45 -0.19 -16.49 14.59
C TYR A 45 -0.59 -16.72 13.13
N PRO A 46 -1.84 -17.16 12.88
CA PRO A 46 -2.44 -17.08 11.56
C PRO A 46 -2.39 -15.63 11.06
N SER A 47 -1.83 -15.44 9.86
CA SER A 47 -1.50 -14.13 9.33
C SER A 47 -1.78 -14.03 7.83
N LYS A 48 -2.02 -12.80 7.37
CA LYS A 48 -2.13 -12.46 5.95
C LYS A 48 -1.50 -11.10 5.67
N MET A 49 -0.95 -10.93 4.48
CA MET A 49 -0.36 -9.66 4.05
C MET A 49 -1.38 -8.86 3.24
N LYS A 50 -1.63 -7.60 3.61
CA LYS A 50 -2.39 -6.65 2.80
C LYS A 50 -1.45 -5.74 2.03
N VAL A 51 -1.80 -5.45 0.78
CA VAL A 51 -1.02 -4.59 -0.13
C VAL A 51 -1.82 -3.36 -0.47
N TYR A 52 -1.20 -2.20 -0.31
CA TYR A 52 -1.76 -0.90 -0.62
C TYR A 52 -0.86 -0.19 -1.64
N ILE A 53 -1.48 0.38 -2.67
CA ILE A 53 -0.81 1.22 -3.68
C ILE A 53 -1.46 2.60 -3.62
N ASP A 54 -0.66 3.64 -3.43
CA ASP A 54 -1.12 5.04 -3.27
C ASP A 54 -2.27 5.16 -2.26
N GLY A 55 -2.13 4.50 -1.11
CA GLY A 55 -3.13 4.49 -0.04
C GLY A 55 -4.34 3.56 -0.25
N LYS A 56 -4.51 2.95 -1.44
CA LYS A 56 -5.64 2.06 -1.74
C LYS A 56 -5.27 0.58 -1.62
N GLU A 57 -6.09 -0.20 -0.91
CA GLU A 57 -5.93 -1.67 -0.86
C GLU A 57 -6.14 -2.26 -2.27
N VAL A 58 -5.16 -3.04 -2.75
CA VAL A 58 -5.21 -3.71 -4.06
C VAL A 58 -5.30 -5.23 -3.96
N GLY A 59 -5.11 -5.79 -2.77
CA GLY A 59 -5.31 -7.20 -2.51
C GLY A 59 -4.63 -7.69 -1.24
N GLU A 60 -4.94 -8.94 -0.91
CA GLU A 60 -4.40 -9.63 0.26
C GLU A 60 -3.92 -11.05 -0.07
N GLY A 61 -2.98 -11.54 0.74
CA GLY A 61 -2.46 -12.90 0.64
C GLY A 61 -3.35 -13.92 1.38
N PRO A 62 -3.17 -15.23 1.11
CA PRO A 62 -3.88 -16.27 1.83
C PRO A 62 -3.45 -16.31 3.31
N VAL A 63 -4.33 -16.79 4.18
CA VAL A 63 -4.02 -16.96 5.61
C VAL A 63 -3.06 -18.15 5.79
N LYS A 64 -1.93 -17.90 6.46
CA LYS A 64 -0.95 -18.92 6.89
C LYS A 64 -0.29 -18.49 8.21
N GLU A 65 0.27 -19.45 8.93
CA GLU A 65 1.19 -19.13 10.02
C GLU A 65 2.30 -18.19 9.54
N GLN A 66 2.58 -17.12 10.30
CA GLN A 66 3.51 -16.06 9.88
C GLN A 66 4.93 -16.58 9.59
N THR A 67 5.34 -17.66 10.25
CA THR A 67 6.64 -18.33 10.09
C THR A 67 6.70 -19.22 8.84
N VAL A 68 5.55 -19.50 8.22
CA VAL A 68 5.48 -20.25 6.96
C VAL A 68 5.56 -19.28 5.79
N LYS A 69 6.52 -19.51 4.89
CA LYS A 69 6.68 -18.70 3.69
C LYS A 69 5.38 -18.64 2.88
N ASN A 70 4.95 -17.42 2.60
CA ASN A 70 3.77 -17.16 1.80
C ASN A 70 4.12 -16.48 0.48
N THR A 71 3.30 -16.67 -0.55
CA THR A 71 3.50 -16.10 -1.89
C THR A 71 2.17 -15.93 -2.60
N PHE A 72 1.93 -14.75 -3.15
CA PHE A 72 0.71 -14.42 -3.90
C PHE A 72 1.01 -13.32 -4.94
N THR A 73 0.02 -13.01 -5.79
CA THR A 73 0.15 -11.99 -6.84
C THR A 73 -1.05 -11.07 -6.83
N VAL A 74 -0.80 -9.77 -6.96
CA VAL A 74 -1.84 -8.73 -7.09
C VAL A 74 -1.66 -7.95 -8.39
N GLU A 75 -2.76 -7.37 -8.89
CA GLU A 75 -2.69 -6.39 -9.98
C GLU A 75 -2.25 -5.04 -9.41
N VAL A 76 -1.37 -4.35 -10.14
CA VAL A 76 -0.86 -3.02 -9.76
C VAL A 76 -0.87 -2.10 -10.98
N PRO A 77 -1.03 -0.77 -10.79
CA PRO A 77 -0.77 0.18 -11.86
C PRO A 77 0.71 0.16 -12.26
N GLN A 78 1.02 0.38 -13.54
CA GLN A 78 2.39 0.57 -14.02
C GLN A 78 2.85 2.01 -13.83
N GLY A 79 4.12 2.21 -13.49
CA GLY A 79 4.69 3.52 -13.18
C GLY A 79 5.21 3.61 -11.74
N GLN A 80 5.53 4.83 -11.31
CA GLN A 80 6.03 5.08 -9.96
C GLN A 80 4.87 5.27 -8.98
N HIS A 81 4.87 4.50 -7.89
CA HIS A 81 3.79 4.47 -6.92
C HIS A 81 4.32 4.32 -5.50
N GLU A 82 3.57 4.84 -4.53
CA GLU A 82 3.76 4.52 -3.12
C GLU A 82 3.22 3.11 -2.86
N VAL A 83 3.97 2.32 -2.10
CA VAL A 83 3.65 0.94 -1.80
C VAL A 83 3.74 0.73 -0.31
N ARG A 84 2.67 0.19 0.27
CA ARG A 84 2.64 -0.30 1.65
C ARG A 84 2.23 -1.76 1.67
N CYS A 85 3.00 -2.60 2.34
CA CYS A 85 2.64 -3.99 2.62
C CYS A 85 2.59 -4.15 4.14
N VAL A 86 1.47 -4.63 4.69
CA VAL A 86 1.29 -4.77 6.14
C VAL A 86 0.88 -6.19 6.47
N LEU A 87 1.59 -6.81 7.41
CA LEU A 87 1.18 -8.09 7.95
C LEU A 87 0.05 -7.89 8.96
N TRP A 88 -1.04 -8.61 8.75
CA TRP A 88 -2.16 -8.72 9.68
C TRP A 88 -2.07 -10.08 10.36
N ALA A 89 -2.38 -10.14 11.65
CA ALA A 89 -2.48 -11.39 12.39
C ALA A 89 -3.80 -11.50 13.12
N GLN A 90 -4.26 -12.74 13.30
CA GLN A 90 -5.42 -13.04 14.11
C GLN A 90 -4.98 -13.33 15.54
N CYS A 91 -5.01 -12.31 16.39
CA CYS A 91 -4.72 -12.45 17.82
C CYS A 91 -6.04 -12.60 18.57
N LYS A 92 -6.20 -13.70 19.33
CA LYS A 92 -7.42 -13.97 20.13
C LYS A 92 -8.73 -13.83 19.33
N GLY A 93 -8.71 -14.23 18.05
CA GLY A 93 -9.87 -14.18 17.15
C GLY A 93 -10.07 -12.85 16.41
N VAL A 94 -9.33 -11.79 16.78
CA VAL A 94 -9.43 -10.46 16.16
C VAL A 94 -8.29 -10.26 15.16
N TRP A 95 -8.63 -9.76 13.98
CA TRP A 95 -7.64 -9.38 12.96
C TRP A 95 -7.15 -7.96 13.20
N GLU A 96 -5.83 -7.79 13.31
CA GLU A 96 -5.20 -6.48 13.51
C GLU A 96 -3.88 -6.35 12.74
N GLU A 97 -3.47 -5.11 12.46
CA GLU A 97 -2.15 -4.83 11.88
C GLU A 97 -1.07 -5.15 12.90
N ARG A 98 0.00 -5.83 12.49
CA ARG A 98 1.15 -6.09 13.37
C ARG A 98 2.11 -4.90 13.37
N LEU A 99 1.69 -3.80 13.95
CA LEU A 99 2.45 -2.56 14.06
C LEU A 99 2.77 -2.23 15.52
N VAL A 100 3.81 -1.42 15.73
CA VAL A 100 4.12 -0.89 17.07
C VAL A 100 2.96 -0.10 17.66
N SER A 101 2.16 0.57 16.81
CA SER A 101 0.93 1.26 17.22
C SER A 101 -0.15 0.34 17.80
N ASN A 102 -0.05 -0.97 17.55
CA ASN A 102 -0.94 -2.00 18.07
C ASN A 102 -0.19 -2.90 19.08
N ASP A 103 0.76 -2.31 19.82
CA ASP A 103 1.54 -2.93 20.90
C ASP A 103 2.44 -4.11 20.47
N TYR A 104 2.81 -4.17 19.18
CA TYR A 104 3.81 -5.13 18.71
C TYR A 104 5.24 -4.61 18.87
N SER A 105 6.21 -5.53 18.99
CA SER A 105 7.62 -5.16 19.24
C SER A 105 8.33 -4.51 18.05
N PHE A 106 7.78 -4.59 16.84
CA PHE A 106 8.28 -3.92 15.65
C PHE A 106 7.20 -3.86 14.56
N ASP A 107 7.39 -3.00 13.56
CA ASP A 107 6.46 -2.90 12.43
C ASP A 107 6.68 -4.04 11.44
N TRP A 108 5.71 -4.93 11.34
CA TRP A 108 5.67 -6.00 10.33
C TRP A 108 5.14 -5.46 9.01
N SER A 109 5.78 -4.37 8.53
CA SER A 109 5.38 -3.69 7.33
C SER A 109 6.56 -3.28 6.47
N TYR A 110 6.25 -3.01 5.20
CA TYR A 110 7.14 -2.36 4.25
C TYR A 110 6.42 -1.12 3.73
N ALA A 111 7.16 -0.01 3.65
CA ALA A 111 6.71 1.21 3.00
C ALA A 111 7.82 1.74 2.08
N GLY A 112 7.47 2.19 0.89
CA GLY A 112 8.41 2.82 -0.03
C GLY A 112 7.82 3.11 -1.40
N THR A 113 8.63 3.71 -2.26
CA THR A 113 8.24 4.02 -3.65
C THR A 113 8.84 2.98 -4.60
N LEU A 114 8.00 2.35 -5.42
CA LEU A 114 8.42 1.39 -6.45
C LEU A 114 7.99 1.83 -7.84
N ASN A 115 8.78 1.50 -8.86
CA ASN A 115 8.41 1.67 -10.26
C ASN A 115 7.96 0.33 -10.85
N PHE A 116 6.66 0.17 -11.07
CA PHE A 116 6.06 -1.07 -11.56
C PHE A 116 6.10 -1.18 -13.08
N LYS A 117 6.65 -2.30 -13.57
CA LYS A 117 6.56 -2.76 -14.95
C LYS A 117 5.43 -3.79 -15.10
N LYS A 118 5.35 -4.46 -16.24
CA LYS A 118 4.37 -5.53 -16.50
C LYS A 118 4.44 -6.69 -15.49
N LYS A 119 5.63 -7.04 -15.01
CA LYS A 119 5.88 -8.10 -14.02
C LYS A 119 6.92 -7.64 -13.00
N ASN A 120 6.59 -7.69 -11.72
CA ASN A 120 7.44 -7.25 -10.62
C ASN A 120 7.48 -8.32 -9.53
N LYS A 121 8.53 -8.29 -8.70
CA LYS A 121 8.68 -9.19 -7.55
C LYS A 121 9.08 -8.37 -6.32
N LEU A 122 8.44 -8.64 -5.19
CA LEU A 122 8.82 -8.09 -3.89
C LEU A 122 9.00 -9.25 -2.92
N LYS A 123 10.18 -9.34 -2.30
CA LYS A 123 10.50 -10.35 -1.28
C LYS A 123 10.71 -9.63 0.04
N LEU A 124 9.95 -10.03 1.05
CA LEU A 124 10.02 -9.46 2.39
C LEU A 124 10.45 -10.56 3.38
N GLU A 125 11.42 -10.25 4.23
CA GLU A 125 11.80 -11.11 5.34
C GLU A 125 11.74 -10.26 6.60
N PHE A 126 10.81 -10.59 7.49
CA PHE A 126 10.66 -9.90 8.77
C PHE A 126 11.45 -10.67 9.82
N ASN A 127 12.61 -10.13 10.19
CA ASN A 127 13.47 -10.74 11.19
C ASN A 127 13.26 -10.07 12.54
N VAL A 128 12.83 -10.84 13.54
CA VAL A 128 12.57 -10.33 14.91
C VAL A 128 13.86 -10.18 15.72
N THR A 129 14.89 -11.00 15.44
CA THR A 129 16.14 -11.06 16.21
C THR A 129 17.26 -10.18 15.66
N LYS A 130 17.10 -9.71 14.42
CA LYS A 130 17.96 -8.69 13.81
C LYS A 130 17.10 -7.48 13.52
N THR A 131 17.54 -6.29 13.91
CA THR A 131 17.00 -5.02 13.39
C THR A 131 16.84 -5.15 11.88
N ALA A 132 15.59 -5.08 11.39
CA ALA A 132 15.18 -5.58 10.09
C ALA A 132 16.14 -5.17 8.96
N THR A 133 16.81 -6.14 8.34
CA THR A 133 17.67 -5.88 7.18
C THR A 133 16.85 -6.05 5.91
N ILE A 134 16.39 -4.95 5.31
CA ILE A 134 15.71 -4.98 4.01
C ILE A 134 16.76 -5.21 2.92
N LYS A 135 16.79 -6.41 2.32
CA LYS A 135 17.57 -6.68 1.10
C LYS A 135 16.76 -6.22 -0.11
N LYS A 136 17.22 -5.13 -0.76
CA LYS A 136 16.72 -4.63 -2.05
C LYS A 136 17.23 -5.49 -3.20
#